data_AF-A0A017SWE7-F1
#
_entry.id   AF-A0A017SWE7-F1
#
_cell.length_a   1.000
_cell.length_b   1.000
_cell.length_c   1.000
_cell.angle_alpha   90.00
_cell.angle_beta   90.00
_cell.angle_gamma   90.00
#
_symmetry.space_group_name_H-M   'P 1'
#
loop_
_entity.id
_entity.type
_entity.pdbx_description
1 polymer ?
#
loop_
_entity_poly.entity_id
_entity_poly.type
_entity_poly.pdbx_seq_one_letter_code
_entity_poly.pdbx_strand_id
1 'polypeptide(L)'
;MRIPFWARTGYCIVAKRLAQGHFHLGRKLSTGATHVEVEAAELTLMLEGLDLSAAVQRKRWRLPVAGKNSASIEGLCTRTGRLQRAR
;
A
#
# COMPACT_ATOMS: atom_id res chain seq x y z
N MET A 1 -1.89 -24.88 -3.48
CA MET A 1 -2.15 -23.63 -4.22
C MET A 1 -0.87 -22.81 -4.29
N ARG A 2 -0.61 -22.14 -5.42
CA ARG A 2 0.56 -21.27 -5.63
C ARG A 2 0.07 -19.88 -6.04
N ILE A 3 0.59 -18.84 -5.40
CA ILE A 3 0.23 -17.45 -5.63
C ILE A 3 1.50 -16.72 -6.06
N PRO A 4 1.61 -16.30 -7.34
CA PRO A 4 2.70 -15.42 -7.76
C PRO A 4 2.45 -14.01 -7.22
N PHE A 5 3.46 -13.40 -6.62
CA PHE A 5 3.41 -12.09 -6.00
C PHE A 5 4.58 -11.22 -6.49
N TRP A 6 4.28 -9.98 -6.88
CA TRP A 6 5.27 -8.97 -7.28
C TRP A 6 5.27 -7.81 -6.28
N ALA A 7 6.42 -7.54 -5.68
CA ALA A 7 6.69 -6.37 -4.86
C ALA A 7 7.52 -5.34 -5.63
N ARG A 8 7.65 -4.13 -5.07
CA ARG A 8 8.48 -3.04 -5.64
C ARG A 8 9.96 -3.42 -5.83
N THR A 9 10.47 -4.40 -5.09
CA THR A 9 11.90 -4.78 -5.08
C THR A 9 12.15 -6.18 -5.65
N GLY A 10 11.13 -6.92 -6.08
CA GLY A 10 11.29 -8.29 -6.57
C GLY A 10 9.99 -9.10 -6.57
N TYR A 11 10.08 -10.40 -6.88
CA TYR A 11 8.93 -11.31 -6.90
C TYR A 11 9.11 -12.49 -5.94
N CYS A 12 8.00 -13.01 -5.43
CA CYS A 12 7.94 -14.20 -4.58
C CYS A 12 6.79 -15.10 -5.05
N ILE A 13 6.93 -16.41 -4.81
CA ILE A 13 5.83 -17.36 -4.98
C ILE A 13 5.49 -17.91 -3.61
N VAL A 14 4.27 -17.65 -3.15
CA VAL A 14 3.76 -18.27 -1.92
C VAL A 14 3.05 -19.56 -2.28
N ALA A 15 3.46 -20.67 -1.67
CA ALA A 15 2.86 -21.98 -1.87
C ALA A 15 2.33 -22.51 -0.53
N LYS A 16 1.01 -22.76 -0.44
CA LYS A 16 0.40 -23.44 0.70
C LYS A 16 -0.31 -24.70 0.23
N ARG A 17 -0.09 -25.82 0.93
CA ARG A 17 -0.90 -27.04 0.76
C ARG A 17 -2.15 -26.89 1.61
N LEU A 18 -3.30 -26.79 0.94
CA LEU A 18 -4.59 -26.77 1.61
C LEU A 18 -5.02 -28.23 1.82
N ALA A 19 -5.47 -28.57 3.03
CA ALA A 19 -6.10 -29.85 3.27
C ALA A 19 -7.47 -29.93 2.57
N GLN A 20 -8.19 -28.81 2.53
CA GLN A 20 -9.47 -28.65 1.86
C GLN A 20 -9.72 -27.16 1.52
N GLY A 21 -10.52 -26.90 0.47
CA GLY A 21 -11.06 -25.58 0.17
C GLY A 21 -10.15 -24.67 -0.65
N HIS A 22 -10.55 -23.39 -0.72
CA HIS A 22 -9.89 -22.32 -1.44
C HIS A 22 -9.80 -21.07 -0.57
N PHE A 23 -8.84 -20.19 -0.86
CA PHE A 23 -8.86 -18.86 -0.25
C PHE A 23 -9.96 -18.01 -0.86
N HIS A 24 -10.67 -17.28 -0.02
CA HIS A 24 -11.66 -16.31 -0.44
C HIS A 24 -11.02 -14.93 -0.53
N LEU A 25 -11.21 -14.26 -1.67
CA LEU A 25 -10.78 -12.87 -1.82
C LEU A 25 -11.72 -11.97 -1.01
N GLY A 26 -11.15 -10.99 -0.29
CA GLY A 26 -11.92 -10.04 0.53
C GLY A 26 -12.76 -9.03 -0.28
N ARG A 27 -12.71 -9.12 -1.62
CA ARG A 27 -13.46 -8.26 -2.53
C ARG A 27 -13.85 -9.00 -3.80
N LYS A 28 -14.91 -8.53 -4.45
CA LYS A 28 -15.27 -8.97 -5.81
C LYS A 28 -14.26 -8.42 -6.81
N LEU A 29 -13.80 -9.28 -7.71
CA LEU A 29 -12.96 -8.89 -8.84
C LEU A 29 -13.83 -8.46 -10.02
N SER A 30 -13.29 -7.58 -10.87
CA SER A 30 -13.89 -7.28 -12.17
C SER A 30 -13.78 -8.49 -13.10
N THR A 31 -14.75 -8.64 -14.00
CA THR A 31 -14.73 -9.67 -15.03
C THR A 31 -13.47 -9.53 -15.89
N GLY A 32 -12.70 -10.60 -16.02
CA GLY A 32 -11.44 -10.62 -16.78
C GLY A 32 -10.19 -10.15 -16.01
N ALA A 33 -10.30 -9.85 -14.71
CA ALA A 33 -9.14 -9.57 -13.89
C ALA A 33 -8.19 -10.77 -13.83
N THR A 34 -6.93 -10.58 -14.21
CA THR A 34 -5.88 -11.60 -14.17
C THR A 34 -4.98 -11.49 -12.94
N HIS A 35 -5.01 -10.33 -12.26
CA HIS A 35 -4.18 -10.03 -11.08
C HIS A 35 -4.97 -9.17 -10.09
N VAL A 36 -4.58 -9.23 -8.81
CA VAL A 36 -5.19 -8.46 -7.73
C VAL A 36 -4.09 -7.92 -6.81
N GLU A 37 -4.10 -6.61 -6.57
CA GLU A 37 -3.23 -6.01 -5.56
C GLU A 37 -3.87 -6.16 -4.18
N VAL A 38 -3.16 -6.79 -3.25
CA VAL A 38 -3.60 -6.98 -1.87
C VAL A 38 -2.53 -6.46 -0.93
N GLU A 39 -2.96 -5.94 0.22
CA GLU A 39 -2.03 -5.56 1.29
C GLU A 39 -1.41 -6.80 1.93
N ALA A 40 -0.18 -6.69 2.44
CA ALA A 40 0.52 -7.81 3.06
C ALA A 40 -0.27 -8.42 4.24
N ALA A 41 -0.93 -7.57 5.03
CA ALA A 41 -1.79 -8.01 6.14
C ALA A 41 -3.01 -8.79 5.63
N GLU A 42 -3.63 -8.35 4.54
CA GLU A 42 -4.79 -9.01 3.93
C GLU A 42 -4.41 -10.41 3.44
N LEU A 43 -3.29 -10.51 2.71
CA LEU A 43 -2.74 -11.78 2.25
C LEU A 43 -2.45 -12.73 3.42
N THR A 44 -1.89 -12.20 4.52
CA THR A 44 -1.59 -13.02 5.72
C THR A 44 -2.87 -13.62 6.31
N LEU A 45 -3.93 -12.82 6.48
CA LEU A 45 -5.20 -13.30 7.02
C LEU A 45 -5.85 -14.35 6.10
N MET A 46 -5.81 -14.13 4.78
CA MET A 46 -6.25 -15.13 3.80
C MET A 46 -5.46 -16.43 3.99
N LEU A 47 -4.13 -16.34 4.10
CA LEU A 47 -3.28 -17.52 4.26
C LEU A 47 -3.56 -18.28 5.55
N GLU A 48 -3.99 -17.63 6.63
CA GLU A 48 -4.47 -18.30 7.86
C GLU A 48 -5.84 -18.97 7.71
N GLY A 49 -6.55 -18.70 6.60
CA GLY A 49 -7.88 -19.27 6.33
C GLY A 49 -9.03 -18.44 6.90
N LEU A 50 -8.78 -17.16 7.22
CA LEU A 50 -9.83 -16.25 7.67
C LEU A 50 -10.63 -15.75 6.47
N ASP A 51 -11.96 -15.78 6.59
CA ASP A 51 -12.84 -15.14 5.61
C ASP A 51 -12.86 -13.63 5.86
N LEU A 52 -12.51 -12.88 4.81
CA LEU A 52 -12.45 -11.42 4.85
C LEU A 52 -13.76 -10.76 4.39
N SER A 53 -14.77 -11.54 3.98
CA SER A 53 -16.07 -11.01 3.55
C SER A 53 -16.74 -10.11 4.60
N ALA A 54 -16.52 -10.39 5.88
CA ALA A 54 -17.03 -9.63 7.02
C ALA A 54 -15.95 -8.79 7.74
N ALA A 55 -14.71 -8.76 7.23
CA ALA A 55 -13.62 -8.05 7.88
C ALA A 55 -13.77 -6.52 7.72
N VAL A 56 -13.63 -5.78 8.82
CA VAL A 56 -13.70 -4.31 8.80
C VAL A 56 -12.29 -3.72 8.83
N GLN A 57 -11.82 -3.23 7.68
CA GLN A 57 -10.59 -2.45 7.63
C GLN A 57 -10.84 -1.03 8.15
N ARG A 58 -10.26 -0.68 9.31
CA ARG A 58 -10.33 0.69 9.83
C ARG A 58 -9.49 1.63 8.95
N LYS A 59 -9.95 2.88 8.81
CA LYS A 59 -9.27 3.91 8.01
C LYS A 59 -7.82 4.04 8.48
N ARG A 60 -6.88 3.65 7.61
CA ARG A 60 -5.46 3.80 7.87
C ARG A 60 -5.08 5.28 7.77
N TRP A 61 -4.31 5.75 8.74
CA TRP A 61 -3.72 7.09 8.67
C TRP A 61 -2.85 7.20 7.41
N ARG A 62 -3.06 8.26 6.62
CA ARG A 62 -2.21 8.62 5.48
C ARG A 62 -1.77 10.06 5.68
N LEU A 63 -0.49 10.32 5.43
CA LEU A 63 0.00 11.70 5.37
C LEU A 63 -0.77 12.46 4.27
N PRO A 64 -1.13 13.74 4.48
CA PRO A 64 -1.62 14.57 3.40
C PRO A 64 -0.58 14.57 2.28
N VAL A 65 -0.97 14.13 1.08
CA VAL A 65 -0.09 14.26 -0.07
C VAL A 65 0.03 15.75 -0.34
N ALA A 66 1.22 16.32 -0.18
CA ALA A 66 1.49 17.69 -0.57
C ALA A 66 1.02 17.84 -2.02
N GLY A 67 0.01 18.70 -2.24
CA GLY A 67 -0.51 18.97 -3.57
C GLY A 67 0.66 19.30 -4.48
N LYS A 68 0.65 18.79 -5.71
CA LYS A 68 1.62 19.18 -6.74
C LYS A 68 1.46 20.67 -7.01
N ASN A 69 2.10 21.50 -6.20
CA ASN A 69 2.43 22.85 -6.55
C ASN A 69 3.56 22.73 -7.57
N SER A 70 3.21 22.62 -8.85
CA SER A 70 4.07 23.08 -9.93
C SER A 70 4.10 24.62 -9.89
N ALA A 71 4.57 25.15 -8.77
CA ALA A 71 4.85 26.56 -8.58
C ALA A 71 6.32 26.62 -8.14
N SER A 72 7.15 26.97 -9.11
CA SER A 72 8.55 27.40 -9.02
C SER A 72 9.36 26.87 -7.83
N ILE A 73 10.26 25.93 -8.13
CA ILE A 73 11.50 25.81 -7.37
C ILE A 73 12.37 27.02 -7.75
N GLU A 74 11.97 28.20 -7.25
CA GLU A 74 12.85 29.36 -7.13
C GLU A 74 12.59 29.95 -5.75
N GLY A 75 13.52 29.73 -4.82
CA GLY A 75 13.63 30.59 -3.64
C GLY A 75 13.21 30.02 -2.30
N LEU A 76 13.61 28.79 -1.93
CA LEU A 76 13.68 28.42 -0.51
C LEU A 76 15.02 27.82 -0.11
N CYS A 77 16.04 28.68 -0.11
CA CYS A 77 17.11 28.60 0.88
C CYS A 77 17.58 30.01 1.26
N THR A 78 16.87 30.66 2.19
CA THR A 78 17.45 31.72 3.03
C THR A 78 16.97 31.52 4.46
N ARG A 79 17.43 30.43 5.09
CA ARG A 79 17.32 30.30 6.55
C ARG A 79 18.63 30.76 7.18
N THR A 80 18.60 32.02 7.63
CA THR A 80 19.44 32.64 8.68
C THR A 80 20.76 33.29 8.26
N GLY A 81 20.76 34.63 8.29
CA GLY A 81 21.94 35.49 8.20
C GLY A 81 21.66 36.92 8.69
N ARG A 82 21.02 37.05 9.86
CA ARG A 82 20.95 38.22 10.76
C ARG A 82 21.00 39.63 10.12
N LEU A 83 19.86 40.32 10.09
CA LEU A 83 19.82 41.79 10.09
C LEU A 83 20.31 42.31 11.45
N GLN A 84 21.36 43.13 11.44
CA GLN A 84 21.58 44.16 12.47
C GLN A 84 21.93 45.48 11.76
N ARG A 85 21.02 46.45 11.82
CA ARG A 85 21.31 47.88 11.64
C ARG A 85 21.59 48.48 13.02
N ALA A 86 22.60 49.35 13.13
CA ALA A 86 22.54 50.65 13.82
C ALA A 86 23.96 51.16 14.18
N ARG A 87 24.51 52.08 13.39
CA ARG A 87 24.83 53.49 13.71
C ARG A 87 25.79 54.06 12.68
#